data_AF-A0A1T4WV96-F1
#
_entry.id   AF-A0A1T4WV96-F1
#
_cell.length_a   1.000
_cell.length_b   1.000
_cell.length_c   1.000
_cell.angle_alpha   90.00
_cell.angle_beta   90.00
_cell.angle_gamma   90.00
#
_symmetry.space_group_name_H-M   'P 1'
#
loop_
_entity.id
_entity.type
_entity.pdbx_description
1 polymer ?
#
loop_
_entity_poly.entity_id
_entity_poly.type
_entity_poly.pdbx_seq_one_letter_code
_entity_poly.pdbx_strand_id
1 'polypeptide(L)' 'MEALKNRYRREAVEVHCPKHKITRVIYLPEEEMPVCPVCKKKMIIKEVLTEGKY' A
#
# COMPACT_ATOMS: atom_id res chain seq x y z
N MET A 1 -7.19 30.89 -6.64
CA MET A 1 -7.46 29.71 -5.79
C MET A 1 -6.98 28.46 -6.53
N GLU A 2 -5.67 28.25 -6.69
CA GLU A 2 -5.14 27.06 -7.38
C GLU A 2 -3.77 26.68 -6.78
N ALA A 3 -3.76 26.08 -5.59
CA ALA A 3 -2.51 25.64 -4.95
C ALA A 3 -2.65 24.34 -4.13
N LEU A 4 -3.53 23.43 -4.57
CA LEU A 4 -3.80 22.17 -3.87
C LEU A 4 -3.86 20.93 -4.78
N LYS A 5 -3.31 20.99 -5.99
CA LYS A 5 -3.19 19.84 -6.90
C LYS A 5 -1.74 19.39 -7.05
N ASN A 6 -1.11 18.82 -6.00
CA ASN A 6 -0.01 17.83 -6.18
C ASN A 6 0.61 17.24 -4.89
N ARG A 7 -0.12 17.11 -3.78
CA ARG A 7 0.51 16.67 -2.51
C ARG A 7 0.29 15.21 -2.09
N TYR A 8 -0.27 14.38 -2.98
CA TYR A 8 -0.39 12.95 -2.74
C TYR A 8 0.20 12.19 -3.93
N ARG A 9 1.53 12.02 -3.90
CA ARG A 9 2.16 10.98 -4.72
C ARG A 9 1.56 9.66 -4.26
N ARG A 10 0.74 9.05 -5.11
CA ARG A 10 0.23 7.70 -4.87
C ARG A 10 1.43 6.77 -4.91
N GLU A 11 1.73 6.14 -3.80
CA GLU A 11 2.80 5.16 -3.72
C GLU A 11 2.18 3.77 -3.67
N ALA A 12 2.51 2.95 -4.67
CA ALA A 12 2.16 1.54 -4.64
C ALA A 12 3.02 0.86 -3.58
N VAL A 13 2.39 0.16 -2.64
CA VAL A 13 3.08 -0.60 -1.60
C VAL A 13 2.59 -2.04 -1.62
N GLU A 14 3.52 -2.99 -1.67
CA GLU A 14 3.23 -4.40 -1.46
C GLU A 14 3.13 -4.65 0.04
N VAL A 15 1.97 -5.15 0.47
CA VAL A 15 1.70 -5.56 1.86
C VAL A 15 1.54 -7.06 1.94
N HIS A 16 1.95 -7.65 3.05
CA HIS A 16 1.87 -9.09 3.26
C HIS A 16 1.31 -9.44 4.65
N CYS A 17 0.71 -10.62 4.75
CA CYS A 17 0.34 -11.18 6.05
C CYS A 17 1.55 -11.87 6.68
N PRO A 18 1.98 -11.51 7.90
CA PRO A 18 3.13 -12.16 8.56
C PRO A 18 2.86 -13.63 8.94
N LYS A 19 1.59 -14.07 8.95
CA LYS A 19 1.20 -15.46 9.26
C LYS A 19 1.00 -16.32 8.02
N HIS A 20 0.19 -15.85 7.06
CA HIS A 20 -0.21 -16.64 5.88
C HIS A 20 0.63 -16.34 4.65
N LYS A 21 1.52 -15.34 4.72
CA LYS A 21 2.37 -14.87 3.60
C LYS A 21 1.61 -14.43 2.34
N ILE A 22 0.29 -14.23 2.43
CA ILE A 22 -0.53 -13.65 1.37
C ILE A 22 -0.06 -12.22 1.14
N THR A 23 0.25 -11.86 -0.10
CA THR A 23 0.62 -10.51 -0.52
C THR A 23 -0.53 -9.81 -1.23
N ARG A 24 -0.58 -8.48 -1.13
CA ARG A 24 -1.49 -7.59 -1.88
C ARG A 24 -0.77 -6.29 -2.16
N VAL A 25 -1.10 -5.61 -3.26
CA VAL A 25 -0.61 -4.26 -3.53
C VAL A 25 -1.73 -3.28 -3.22
N ILE A 26 -1.40 -2.19 -2.53
CA ILE A 26 -2.30 -1.07 -2.24
C ILE A 26 -1.62 0.26 -2.58
N TYR A 27 -2.39 1.30 -2.84
CA TYR A 27 -1.88 2.64 -3.13
C TYR A 27 -2.08 3.58 -1.93
N LEU A 28 -1.00 3.95 -1.23
CA LEU A 28 -1.10 4.90 -0.12
C LEU A 28 -0.98 6.36 -0.61
N PRO A 29 -1.72 7.32 -0.02
CA PRO A 29 -2.71 7.18 1.06
C PRO A 29 -4.16 7.00 0.56
N GLU A 30 -4.36 6.66 -0.72
CA GLU A 30 -5.69 6.55 -1.32
C GLU A 30 -6.46 5.32 -0.82
N GLU A 31 -5.75 4.22 -0.60
CA GLU A 31 -6.27 2.98 -0.04
C GLU A 31 -5.87 2.80 1.43
N GLU A 32 -6.72 2.12 2.19
CA GLU A 32 -6.46 1.79 3.58
C GLU A 32 -5.68 0.48 3.72
N MET A 33 -4.97 0.31 4.85
CA MET A 33 -4.20 -0.92 5.10
C MET A 33 -5.14 -2.13 5.19
N PRO A 34 -5.04 -3.12 4.29
CA PRO A 34 -5.97 -4.23 4.24
C PRO A 34 -5.71 -5.21 5.38
N VAL A 35 -6.73 -6.02 5.67
CA VAL A 35 -6.62 -7.15 6.58
C VAL A 35 -6.43 -8.45 5.80
N CYS A 36 -5.76 -9.41 6.41
CA CYS A 36 -5.58 -10.74 5.84
C CYS A 36 -6.94 -11.44 5.71
N PRO A 37 -7.30 -12.00 4.53
CA PRO A 37 -8.58 -12.67 4.33
C PRO A 37 -8.74 -13.95 5.17
N VAL A 38 -7.64 -14.53 5.67
CA VAL A 38 -7.65 -15.78 6.44
C VAL A 38 -7.74 -15.53 7.94
N CYS A 39 -6.86 -14.70 8.51
CA CYS A 39 -6.84 -14.44 9.97
C CYS A 39 -7.36 -13.08 10.40
N LYS A 40 -7.81 -12.24 9.47
CA LYS A 40 -8.36 -10.90 9.73
C LYS A 40 -7.41 -9.95 10.47
N LYS A 41 -6.11 -10.29 10.58
CA LYS A 41 -5.09 -9.39 11.12
C LYS A 41 -4.70 -8.34 10.08
N LYS A 42 -4.38 -7.12 10.53
CA LYS A 42 -3.80 -6.08 9.67
C LYS A 42 -2.54 -6.61 8.98
N MET A 43 -2.47 -6.43 7.67
CA MET A 43 -1.27 -6.77 6.90
C MET A 43 -0.16 -5.77 7.25
N ILE A 44 1.09 -6.08 6.87
CA ILE A 44 2.26 -5.22 7.07
C ILE A 44 2.91 -4.90 5.73
N ILE A 45 3.53 -3.73 5.61
CA ILE A 45 4.23 -3.34 4.38
C ILE A 45 5.45 -4.25 4.21
N LYS A 46 5.53 -4.92 3.06
CA LYS A 46 6.67 -5.73 2.65
C LYS A 46 7.69 -4.86 1.92
N GLU A 47 7.23 -4.12 0.93
CA GLU A 47 8.06 -3.32 0.03
C GLU A 47 7.25 -2.15 -0.54
N VAL A 48 7.92 -1.01 -0.75
CA VAL A 48 7.34 0.12 -1.50
C VAL A 48 7.72 -0.08 -2.96
N LEU A 49 6.71 -0.29 -3.82
CA LEU A 49 6.89 -0.41 -5.26
C LEU A 49 7.07 1.00 -5.81
N THR A 50 8.31 1.47 -5.82
CA THR A 50 8.65 2.74 -6.47
C THR A 50 8.66 2.52 -7.96
N GLU A 51 7.85 3.28 -8.70
CA GLU A 51 7.97 3.34 -10.17
C GLU A 51 9.36 3.86 -10.51
N GLY A 52 10.25 2.94 -10.89
CA GLY A 52 11.59 3.24 -11.34
C GLY A 52 11.51 4.16 -12.55
N LYS A 53 11.87 5.44 -12.35
CA LYS A 53 12.20 6.34 -13.45
C LYS A 53 13.49 5.83 -14.09
N TYR A 54 13.36 5.19 -15.25
CA TYR A 54 14.45 5.06 -16.21
C TYR A 54 14.56 6.34 -17.03
#